data_AF-A0A370W2K0-F1
#
_entry.id   AF-A0A370W2K0-F1
#
_cell.length_a   1.000
_cell.length_b   1.000
_cell.length_c   1.000
_cell.angle_alpha   90.00
_cell.angle_beta   90.00
_cell.angle_gamma   90.00
#
_symmetry.space_group_name_H-M   'P 1'
#
loop_
_entity.id
_entity.type
_entity.pdbx_description
1 polymer ?
#
loop_
_entity_poly.entity_id
_entity_poly.type
_entity_poly.pdbx_seq_one_letter_code
_entity_poly.pdbx_strand_id
1 'polypeptide(L)'
;MATKKSAARRLGSVAAGLVLATAGMTLAARRSLEAERLQLRRLELEELTSRRRALAHQQRMHWELLSRAIDDPSLAAVIDTYAPDTPAAKRRQYFYANAWYVNLYHLYRVGLIDLEEFHGHARELMHNPLMREYWEASKALRATLADSSDEAELGRIVDQLVTDLDEADTDEWWVVGDPPTIPRDDS
;
A
#
# COMPACT_ATOMS: atom_id res chain seq x y z
N MET A 1 -35.64 0.51 78.30
CA MET A 1 -34.33 0.46 77.60
C MET A 1 -34.47 -0.46 76.37
N ALA A 2 -35.12 -0.02 75.29
CA ALA A 2 -35.33 -0.84 74.08
C ALA A 2 -35.65 0.03 72.85
N THR A 3 -34.65 0.76 72.32
CA THR A 3 -34.85 1.59 71.10
C THR A 3 -33.57 1.80 70.26
N LYS A 4 -32.54 0.96 70.42
CA LYS A 4 -31.24 1.16 69.72
C LYS A 4 -30.83 0.09 68.70
N LYS A 5 -31.61 -0.99 68.50
CA LYS A 5 -31.19 -2.12 67.64
C LYS A 5 -31.72 -2.11 66.19
N SER A 6 -32.69 -1.27 65.83
CA SER A 6 -33.27 -1.27 64.46
C SER A 6 -32.52 -0.37 63.46
N ALA A 7 -31.85 0.69 63.94
CA ALA A 7 -31.17 1.65 63.07
C ALA A 7 -29.91 1.08 62.40
N ALA A 8 -29.10 0.32 63.14
CA ALA A 8 -27.84 -0.23 62.63
C ALA A 8 -28.04 -1.33 61.57
N ARG A 9 -29.12 -2.12 61.65
CA ARG A 9 -29.42 -3.21 60.71
C ARG A 9 -30.00 -2.71 59.38
N ARG A 10 -30.66 -1.54 59.38
CA ARG A 10 -31.18 -0.88 58.16
C ARG A 10 -30.10 -0.11 57.38
N LEU A 11 -29.06 0.40 58.04
CA LEU A 11 -27.95 1.10 57.38
C LEU A 11 -27.01 0.12 56.65
N GLY A 12 -26.77 -1.07 57.20
CA GLY A 12 -25.94 -2.11 56.56
C GLY A 12 -26.52 -2.67 55.26
N SER A 13 -27.85 -2.75 55.12
CA SER A 13 -28.51 -3.25 53.91
C SER A 13 -28.54 -2.22 52.77
N VAL A 14 -28.66 -0.93 53.08
CA VAL A 14 -28.66 0.14 52.07
C VAL A 14 -27.27 0.35 51.49
N ALA A 15 -26.22 0.28 52.32
CA ALA A 15 -24.83 0.40 51.86
C ALA A 15 -24.40 -0.76 50.94
N ALA A 16 -24.78 -2.00 51.27
CA ALA A 16 -24.47 -3.17 50.43
C ALA A 16 -25.23 -3.15 49.09
N GLY A 17 -26.48 -2.71 49.07
CA GLY A 17 -27.26 -2.55 47.84
C GLY A 17 -26.67 -1.48 46.90
N LEU A 18 -26.16 -0.38 47.46
CA LEU A 18 -25.53 0.69 46.68
C LEU A 18 -24.21 0.25 46.04
N VAL A 19 -23.38 -0.52 46.76
CA VAL A 19 -22.11 -1.07 46.25
C VAL A 19 -22.35 -2.08 45.13
N LEU A 20 -23.36 -2.96 45.25
CA LEU A 20 -23.71 -3.90 44.19
C LEU A 20 -24.28 -3.20 42.95
N ALA A 21 -25.08 -2.15 43.15
CA ALA A 21 -25.62 -1.34 42.04
C ALA A 21 -24.50 -0.61 41.28
N THR A 22 -23.54 0.01 41.97
CA THR A 22 -22.40 0.69 41.32
C THR A 22 -21.46 -0.31 40.65
N ALA A 23 -21.21 -1.47 41.25
CA ALA A 23 -20.44 -2.56 40.63
C ALA A 23 -21.14 -3.10 39.36
N GLY A 24 -22.46 -3.28 39.41
CA GLY A 24 -23.26 -3.71 38.26
C GLY A 24 -23.25 -2.68 37.11
N MET A 25 -23.44 -1.39 37.44
CA MET A 25 -23.38 -0.30 36.45
C MET A 25 -21.99 -0.16 35.83
N THR A 26 -20.92 -0.26 36.63
CA THR A 26 -19.55 -0.19 36.10
C THR A 26 -19.20 -1.38 35.22
N LEU A 27 -19.64 -2.60 35.57
CA LEU A 27 -19.46 -3.78 34.73
C LEU A 27 -20.26 -3.67 33.42
N ALA A 28 -21.51 -3.22 33.48
CA ALA A 28 -22.33 -3.00 32.29
C ALA A 28 -21.72 -1.94 31.36
N ALA A 29 -21.25 -0.81 31.94
CA ALA A 29 -20.56 0.24 31.19
C ALA A 29 -19.23 -0.25 30.57
N ARG A 30 -18.47 -1.11 31.26
CA ARG A 30 -17.28 -1.74 30.69
C ARG A 30 -17.63 -2.64 29.51
N ARG A 31 -18.65 -3.49 29.66
CA ARG A 31 -19.11 -4.36 28.57
C ARG A 31 -19.62 -3.60 27.36
N SER A 32 -20.33 -2.48 27.55
CA SER A 32 -20.78 -1.65 26.43
C SER A 32 -19.61 -1.00 25.70
N LEU A 33 -18.62 -0.48 26.45
CA LEU A 33 -17.40 0.09 25.87
C LEU A 33 -16.57 -0.98 25.12
N GLU A 34 -16.47 -2.19 25.66
CA GLU A 34 -15.79 -3.31 24.99
C GLU A 34 -16.51 -3.70 23.69
N ALA A 35 -17.85 -3.79 23.71
CA ALA A 35 -18.65 -4.09 22.54
C ALA A 35 -18.49 -3.00 21.46
N GLU A 36 -18.50 -1.73 21.85
CA GLU A 36 -18.27 -0.59 20.95
C GLU A 36 -16.86 -0.64 20.33
N ARG A 37 -15.83 -0.89 21.13
CA ARG A 37 -14.44 -1.06 20.64
C ARG A 37 -14.31 -2.23 19.66
N LEU A 38 -14.96 -3.35 19.94
CA LEU A 38 -14.96 -4.51 19.04
C LEU A 38 -15.69 -4.18 17.73
N GLN A 39 -16.80 -3.44 17.80
CA GLN A 39 -17.52 -2.99 16.61
C GLN A 39 -16.68 -2.02 15.77
N LEU A 40 -16.00 -1.06 16.40
CA LEU A 40 -15.07 -0.15 15.70
C LEU A 40 -13.95 -0.91 15.00
N ARG A 41 -13.26 -1.81 15.72
CA ARG A 41 -12.21 -2.66 15.11
C ARG A 41 -12.74 -3.50 13.96
N ARG A 42 -13.96 -4.03 14.08
CA ARG A 42 -14.59 -4.79 13.01
C ARG A 42 -14.84 -3.91 11.79
N LEU A 43 -15.38 -2.70 11.96
CA LEU A 43 -15.60 -1.75 10.87
C LEU A 43 -14.28 -1.33 10.21
N GLU A 44 -13.23 -1.08 10.99
CA GLU A 44 -11.88 -0.78 10.48
C GLU A 44 -11.35 -1.93 9.62
N LEU A 45 -11.47 -3.19 10.08
CA LEU A 45 -11.06 -4.37 9.33
C LEU A 45 -11.91 -4.58 8.07
N GLU A 46 -13.21 -4.35 8.14
CA GLU A 46 -14.13 -4.42 6.99
C GLU A 46 -13.78 -3.35 5.95
N GLU A 47 -13.48 -2.13 6.38
CA GLU A 47 -13.03 -1.04 5.51
C GLU A 47 -11.68 -1.37 4.86
N LEU A 48 -10.69 -1.82 5.63
CA LEU A 48 -9.39 -2.25 5.10
C LEU A 48 -9.55 -3.37 4.06
N THR A 49 -10.41 -4.35 4.35
CA THR A 49 -10.71 -5.44 3.43
C THR A 49 -11.39 -4.93 2.16
N SER A 50 -12.33 -3.99 2.29
CA SER A 50 -13.01 -3.35 1.16
C SER A 50 -12.03 -2.60 0.27
N ARG A 51 -11.15 -1.77 0.87
CA ARG A 51 -10.10 -1.02 0.16
C ARG A 51 -9.15 -1.96 -0.58
N ARG A 52 -8.68 -3.05 0.07
CA ARG A 52 -7.81 -4.06 -0.58
C ARG A 52 -8.49 -4.73 -1.77
N ARG A 53 -9.78 -5.08 -1.65
CA ARG A 53 -10.55 -5.65 -2.76
C ARG A 53 -10.71 -4.66 -3.92
N ALA A 54 -10.97 -3.40 -3.62
CA ALA A 54 -11.07 -2.34 -4.62
C ALA A 54 -9.76 -2.14 -5.37
N LEU A 55 -8.62 -2.10 -4.66
CA LEU A 55 -7.29 -2.01 -5.27
C LEU A 55 -6.99 -3.20 -6.19
N ALA A 56 -7.18 -4.43 -5.70
CA ALA A 56 -6.97 -5.62 -6.51
C ALA A 56 -7.89 -5.67 -7.74
N HIS A 57 -9.13 -5.17 -7.62
CA HIS A 57 -10.03 -5.05 -8.76
C HIS A 57 -9.55 -4.00 -9.76
N GLN A 58 -9.12 -2.83 -9.31
CA GLN A 58 -8.58 -1.77 -10.16
C GLN A 58 -7.32 -2.25 -10.92
N GLN A 59 -6.41 -2.97 -10.25
CA GLN A 59 -5.23 -3.57 -10.88
C GLN A 59 -5.61 -4.56 -11.99
N ARG A 60 -6.59 -5.44 -11.74
CA ARG A 60 -7.10 -6.36 -12.77
C ARG A 60 -7.69 -5.61 -13.96
N MET A 61 -8.47 -4.55 -13.70
CA MET A 61 -9.04 -3.73 -14.77
C MET A 61 -7.97 -3.01 -15.59
N HIS A 62 -6.95 -2.47 -14.93
CA HIS A 62 -5.83 -1.82 -15.61
C HIS A 62 -5.08 -2.80 -16.52
N TRP A 63 -4.80 -4.01 -16.03
CA TRP A 63 -4.19 -5.07 -16.83
C TRP A 63 -5.07 -5.46 -18.02
N GLU A 64 -6.38 -5.60 -17.84
CA GLU A 64 -7.31 -5.93 -18.93
C GLU A 64 -7.31 -4.85 -20.03
N LEU A 65 -7.29 -3.57 -19.64
CA LEU A 65 -7.22 -2.45 -20.59
C LEU A 65 -5.88 -2.44 -21.34
N LEU A 66 -4.76 -2.63 -20.65
CA LEU A 66 -3.44 -2.72 -21.28
C LEU A 66 -3.33 -3.91 -22.22
N SER A 67 -3.82 -5.09 -21.82
CA SER A 67 -3.83 -6.29 -22.68
C SER A 67 -4.60 -6.04 -23.98
N ARG A 68 -5.76 -5.39 -23.91
CA ARG A 68 -6.54 -5.02 -25.12
C ARG A 68 -5.79 -4.02 -26.00
N ALA A 69 -5.14 -3.02 -25.42
CA ALA A 69 -4.31 -2.07 -26.17
C ALA A 69 -3.07 -2.74 -26.78
N ILE A 70 -2.51 -3.75 -26.13
CA ILE A 70 -1.41 -4.54 -26.70
C ILE A 70 -1.88 -5.32 -27.93
N ASP A 71 -3.07 -5.92 -27.88
CA ASP A 71 -3.58 -6.76 -28.98
C ASP A 71 -4.15 -5.94 -30.16
N ASP A 72 -4.69 -4.74 -29.90
CA ASP A 72 -5.33 -3.89 -30.90
C ASP A 72 -4.62 -2.52 -31.05
N PRO A 73 -3.90 -2.28 -32.17
CA PRO A 73 -3.24 -1.01 -32.44
C PRO A 73 -4.16 0.22 -32.50
N SER A 74 -5.46 0.03 -32.77
CA SER A 74 -6.44 1.12 -32.78
C SER A 74 -6.81 1.55 -31.36
N LEU A 75 -6.88 0.60 -30.42
CA LEU A 75 -7.08 0.88 -28.99
C LEU A 75 -5.80 1.45 -28.37
N ALA A 76 -4.63 0.95 -28.77
CA ALA A 76 -3.33 1.48 -28.36
C ALA A 76 -3.23 2.99 -28.58
N ALA A 77 -3.75 3.50 -29.71
CA ALA A 77 -3.66 4.91 -30.08
C ALA A 77 -4.37 5.86 -29.10
N VAL A 78 -5.32 5.37 -28.31
CA VAL A 78 -6.04 6.19 -27.31
C VAL A 78 -5.17 6.53 -26.11
N ILE A 79 -4.27 5.63 -25.73
CA ILE A 79 -3.44 5.73 -24.53
C ILE A 79 -1.95 5.92 -24.87
N ASP A 80 -1.64 6.11 -26.15
CA ASP A 80 -0.28 6.31 -26.62
C ASP A 80 0.21 7.71 -26.27
N THR A 81 1.12 7.77 -25.31
CA THR A 81 1.77 8.99 -24.84
C THR A 81 3.25 9.04 -25.20
N TYR A 82 3.74 8.07 -25.98
CA TYR A 82 5.13 8.00 -26.40
C TYR A 82 5.40 8.90 -27.62
N ALA A 83 6.65 8.96 -28.06
CA ALA A 83 7.02 9.77 -29.22
C ALA A 83 6.18 9.38 -30.46
N PRO A 84 5.67 10.33 -31.26
CA PRO A 84 4.73 10.07 -32.36
C PRO A 84 5.25 9.09 -33.44
N ASP A 85 6.56 8.92 -33.54
CA ASP A 85 7.26 8.04 -34.48
C ASP A 85 7.57 6.64 -33.90
N THR A 86 7.16 6.35 -32.66
CA THR A 86 7.36 5.05 -32.01
C THR A 86 6.66 3.95 -32.81
N PRO A 87 7.39 2.94 -33.34
CA PRO A 87 6.77 1.86 -34.09
C PRO A 87 5.76 1.09 -33.24
N ALA A 88 4.64 0.66 -33.83
CA ALA A 88 3.58 -0.04 -33.11
C ALA A 88 4.05 -1.27 -32.32
N ALA A 89 5.06 -2.00 -32.84
CA ALA A 89 5.67 -3.12 -32.13
C ALA A 89 6.42 -2.69 -30.86
N LYS A 90 7.16 -1.58 -30.92
CA LYS A 90 7.88 -1.02 -29.77
C LYS A 90 6.90 -0.47 -28.73
N ARG A 91 5.83 0.20 -29.18
CA ARG A 91 4.75 0.67 -28.29
C ARG A 91 4.11 -0.46 -27.46
N ARG A 92 3.87 -1.63 -28.07
CA ARG A 92 3.39 -2.82 -27.32
C ARG A 92 4.38 -3.28 -26.26
N GLN A 93 5.69 -3.24 -26.56
CA GLN A 93 6.73 -3.56 -25.58
C GLN A 93 6.71 -2.55 -24.42
N TYR A 94 6.52 -1.27 -24.69
CA TYR A 94 6.43 -0.24 -23.66
C TYR A 94 5.17 -0.37 -22.78
N PHE A 95 4.02 -0.73 -23.36
CA PHE A 95 2.83 -1.05 -22.53
C PHE A 95 3.04 -2.26 -21.62
N TYR A 96 3.73 -3.29 -22.12
CA TYR A 96 4.07 -4.45 -21.30
C TYR A 96 5.09 -4.09 -20.21
N ALA A 97 6.09 -3.27 -20.52
CA ALA A 97 7.05 -2.74 -19.55
C ALA A 97 6.37 -1.88 -18.47
N ASN A 98 5.42 -1.03 -18.86
CA ASN A 98 4.58 -0.27 -17.94
C ASN A 98 3.81 -1.18 -16.99
N ALA A 99 3.19 -2.25 -17.50
CA ALA A 99 2.47 -3.21 -16.67
C ALA A 99 3.38 -3.86 -15.62
N TRP A 100 4.61 -4.23 -15.98
CA TRP A 100 5.58 -4.78 -15.03
C TRP A 100 5.99 -3.77 -13.95
N TYR A 101 6.28 -2.53 -14.34
CA TYR A 101 6.62 -1.47 -13.40
C TYR A 101 5.46 -1.15 -12.45
N VAL A 102 4.25 -0.94 -12.98
CA VAL A 102 3.06 -0.65 -12.18
C VAL A 102 2.71 -1.80 -11.26
N ASN A 103 2.89 -3.05 -11.71
CA ASN A 103 2.75 -4.22 -10.84
C ASN A 103 3.74 -4.16 -9.67
N LEU A 104 5.03 -3.91 -9.93
CA LEU A 104 6.06 -3.81 -8.89
C LEU A 104 5.77 -2.68 -7.89
N TYR A 105 5.43 -1.49 -8.40
CA TYR A 105 4.98 -0.34 -7.60
C TYR A 105 3.83 -0.73 -6.65
N HIS A 106 2.85 -1.45 -7.19
CA HIS A 106 1.69 -1.85 -6.43
C HIS A 106 1.99 -2.91 -5.38
N LEU A 107 2.88 -3.88 -5.65
CA LEU A 107 3.32 -4.87 -4.66
C LEU A 107 3.93 -4.18 -3.44
N TYR A 108 4.78 -3.18 -3.66
CA TYR A 108 5.36 -2.37 -2.59
C TYR A 108 4.27 -1.57 -1.84
N ARG A 109 3.41 -0.86 -2.57
CA ARG A 109 2.36 0.00 -1.99
C ARG A 109 1.36 -0.75 -1.10
N VAL A 110 1.09 -2.02 -1.38
CA VAL A 110 0.20 -2.84 -0.54
C VAL A 110 0.94 -3.59 0.58
N GLY A 111 2.27 -3.43 0.67
CA GLY A 111 3.13 -4.04 1.67
C GLY A 111 3.33 -5.55 1.47
N LEU A 112 3.23 -6.05 0.22
CA LEU A 112 3.57 -7.44 -0.09
C LEU A 112 5.07 -7.64 -0.25
N ILE A 113 5.77 -6.57 -0.60
CA ILE A 113 7.23 -6.51 -0.61
C ILE A 113 7.68 -5.25 0.12
N ASP A 114 8.86 -5.29 0.73
CA ASP A 114 9.50 -4.11 1.30
C ASP A 114 10.34 -3.35 0.26
N LEU A 115 11.04 -2.30 0.71
CA LEU A 115 11.83 -1.46 -0.19
C LEU A 115 13.08 -2.18 -0.73
N GLU A 116 13.68 -3.05 0.07
CA GLU A 116 14.85 -3.81 -0.33
C GLU A 116 14.47 -4.81 -1.44
N GLU A 117 13.35 -5.52 -1.26
CA GLU A 117 12.77 -6.39 -2.27
C GLU A 117 12.34 -5.62 -3.52
N PHE A 118 11.72 -4.43 -3.37
CA PHE A 118 11.40 -3.55 -4.50
C PHE A 118 12.66 -3.18 -5.29
N HIS A 119 13.73 -2.78 -4.60
CA HIS A 119 14.98 -2.38 -5.22
C HIS A 119 15.62 -3.54 -5.99
N GLY A 120 15.63 -4.75 -5.41
CA GLY A 120 16.12 -5.96 -6.07
C GLY A 120 15.36 -6.28 -7.36
N HIS A 121 14.01 -6.24 -7.32
CA HIS A 121 13.19 -6.46 -8.51
C HIS A 121 13.31 -5.34 -9.55
N ALA A 122 13.42 -4.09 -9.11
CA ALA A 122 13.66 -2.96 -10.02
C ALA A 122 15.00 -3.12 -10.75
N ARG A 123 16.03 -3.60 -10.05
CA ARG A 123 17.36 -3.89 -10.63
C ARG A 123 17.27 -4.94 -11.73
N GLU A 124 16.55 -6.03 -11.47
CA GLU A 124 16.29 -7.09 -12.45
C GLU A 124 15.57 -6.54 -13.69
N LEU A 125 14.52 -5.74 -13.50
CA LEU A 125 13.78 -5.14 -14.60
C LEU A 125 14.67 -4.17 -15.40
N MET A 126 15.40 -3.28 -14.72
CA MET A 126 16.25 -2.27 -15.36
C MET A 126 17.52 -2.84 -15.99
N HIS A 127 17.93 -4.05 -15.67
CA HIS A 127 18.99 -4.73 -16.42
C HIS A 127 18.57 -4.98 -17.89
N ASN A 128 17.27 -5.09 -18.18
CA ASN A 128 16.76 -5.28 -19.53
C ASN A 128 16.79 -3.96 -20.36
N PRO A 129 17.45 -3.91 -21.53
CA PRO A 129 17.51 -2.71 -22.36
C PRO A 129 16.14 -2.15 -22.78
N LEU A 130 15.16 -3.01 -23.06
CA LEU A 130 13.81 -2.56 -23.44
C LEU A 130 13.09 -1.88 -22.27
N MET A 131 13.36 -2.32 -21.04
CA MET A 131 12.84 -1.65 -19.86
C MET A 131 13.49 -0.28 -19.67
N ARG A 132 14.80 -0.15 -19.91
CA ARG A 132 15.51 1.16 -19.89
C ARG A 132 14.96 2.12 -20.94
N GLU A 133 14.76 1.64 -22.16
CA GLU A 133 14.17 2.45 -23.21
C GLU A 133 12.75 2.93 -22.83
N TYR A 134 11.92 2.04 -22.29
CA TYR A 134 10.61 2.40 -21.76
C TYR A 134 10.75 3.44 -20.63
N TRP A 135 11.70 3.24 -19.73
CA TRP A 135 11.94 4.11 -18.58
C TRP A 135 12.25 5.53 -19.05
N GLU A 136 13.12 5.69 -20.04
CA GLU A 136 13.39 7.00 -20.64
C GLU A 136 12.20 7.55 -21.43
N ALA A 137 11.54 6.72 -22.24
CA ALA A 137 10.39 7.15 -23.05
C ALA A 137 9.20 7.63 -22.20
N SER A 138 9.07 7.14 -20.98
CA SER A 138 8.00 7.53 -20.04
C SER A 138 8.41 8.60 -19.02
N LYS A 139 9.61 9.16 -19.12
CA LYS A 139 10.16 10.16 -18.18
C LYS A 139 9.25 11.38 -18.01
N ALA A 140 8.72 11.92 -19.12
CA ALA A 140 7.82 13.08 -19.08
C ALA A 140 6.51 12.78 -18.33
N LEU A 141 6.01 11.54 -18.41
CA LEU A 141 4.82 11.13 -17.66
C LEU A 141 5.12 11.12 -16.16
N ARG A 142 6.23 10.50 -15.75
CA ARG A 142 6.63 10.45 -14.34
C ARG A 142 6.92 11.84 -13.76
N ALA A 143 7.42 12.77 -14.57
CA ALA A 143 7.64 14.16 -14.16
C ALA A 143 6.35 14.94 -13.84
N THR A 144 5.17 14.42 -14.21
CA THR A 144 3.87 15.04 -13.86
C THR A 144 3.33 14.59 -12.50
N LEU A 145 3.96 13.59 -11.89
CA LEU A 145 3.55 13.08 -10.59
C LEU A 145 3.81 14.13 -9.50
N ALA A 146 2.97 14.15 -8.47
CA ALA A 146 3.24 14.97 -7.30
C ALA A 146 4.55 14.51 -6.64
N ASP A 147 5.46 15.44 -6.35
CA ASP A 147 6.79 15.12 -5.80
C ASP A 147 6.74 14.30 -4.50
N SER A 148 5.67 14.50 -3.72
CA SER A 148 5.39 13.83 -2.45
C SER A 148 4.66 12.49 -2.60
N SER A 149 4.40 12.03 -3.82
CA SER A 149 3.78 10.72 -4.06
C SER A 149 4.82 9.61 -3.96
N ASP A 150 4.40 8.47 -3.42
CA ASP A 150 5.24 7.26 -3.36
C ASP A 150 5.77 6.86 -4.74
N GLU A 151 5.00 7.06 -5.80
CA GLU A 151 5.43 6.71 -7.17
C GLU A 151 6.57 7.62 -7.64
N ALA A 152 6.52 8.92 -7.32
CA ALA A 152 7.62 9.84 -7.61
C ALA A 152 8.88 9.50 -6.79
N GLU A 153 8.71 9.10 -5.52
CA GLU A 153 9.82 8.66 -4.67
C GLU A 153 10.49 7.39 -5.19
N LEU A 154 9.71 6.34 -5.45
CA LEU A 154 10.22 5.09 -6.02
C LEU A 154 10.79 5.31 -7.42
N GLY A 155 10.20 6.22 -8.21
CA GLY A 155 10.74 6.63 -9.51
C GLY A 155 12.16 7.17 -9.40
N ARG A 156 12.45 8.04 -8.42
CA ARG A 156 13.80 8.56 -8.18
C ARG A 156 14.79 7.46 -7.76
N ILE A 157 14.34 6.51 -6.96
CA ILE A 157 15.15 5.35 -6.58
C ILE A 157 15.53 4.53 -7.82
N VAL A 158 14.57 4.31 -8.72
CA VAL A 158 14.83 3.62 -10.00
C VAL A 158 15.74 4.45 -10.90
N ASP A 159 15.57 5.77 -10.97
CA ASP A 159 16.46 6.66 -11.75
C ASP A 159 17.93 6.57 -11.26
N GLN A 160 18.14 6.54 -9.93
CA GLN A 160 19.47 6.35 -9.36
C GLN A 160 20.01 4.96 -9.69
N LEU A 161 19.19 3.91 -9.56
CA LEU A 161 19.58 2.54 -9.88
C LEU A 161 19.96 2.35 -11.36
N VAL A 162 19.24 3.01 -12.27
CA VAL A 162 19.58 3.03 -13.70
C VAL A 162 20.97 3.64 -13.90
N THR A 163 21.25 4.76 -13.22
CA THR A 163 22.56 5.43 -13.23
C THR A 163 23.66 4.51 -12.70
N ASP A 164 23.45 3.89 -11.54
CA ASP A 164 24.42 2.99 -10.92
C ASP A 164 24.75 1.80 -11.84
N LEU A 165 23.75 1.25 -12.53
CA LEU A 165 23.90 0.16 -13.49
C LEU A 165 24.64 0.59 -14.77
N ASP A 166 24.53 1.85 -15.19
CA ASP A 166 25.27 2.36 -16.35
C ASP A 166 26.74 2.67 -16.00
N GLU A 167 27.02 3.06 -14.75
CA GLU A 167 28.36 3.36 -14.25
C GLU A 167 29.14 2.12 -13.78
N ALA A 168 28.42 1.02 -13.50
CA ALA A 168 29.01 -0.23 -13.03
C ALA A 168 29.87 -0.92 -14.11
N ASP A 169 31.18 -0.97 -13.89
CA ASP A 169 32.12 -1.76 -14.70
C ASP A 169 32.17 -3.22 -14.21
N THR A 170 31.02 -3.90 -14.20
CA THR A 170 30.91 -5.31 -13.80
C THR A 170 29.77 -6.02 -14.53
N ASP A 171 29.98 -7.30 -14.86
CA ASP A 171 28.95 -8.19 -15.38
C ASP A 171 27.96 -8.64 -14.27
N GLU A 172 28.33 -8.46 -13.00
CA GLU A 172 27.54 -8.82 -11.82
C GLU A 172 26.49 -7.77 -11.51
N TRP A 173 25.57 -7.52 -12.43
CA TRP A 173 24.53 -6.51 -12.29
C TRP A 173 23.67 -6.69 -11.02
N TRP A 174 23.54 -7.91 -10.48
CA TRP A 174 22.70 -8.20 -9.31
C TRP A 174 23.23 -7.62 -8.00
N VAL A 175 24.49 -7.17 -7.93
CA VAL A 175 25.06 -6.49 -6.75
C VAL A 175 25.12 -4.96 -6.88
N VAL A 176 24.69 -4.40 -8.01
CA VAL A 176 24.83 -2.96 -8.29
C VAL A 176 23.77 -2.11 -7.58
N GLY A 177 24.20 -1.04 -6.92
CA GLY A 177 23.35 -0.10 -6.20
C GLY A 177 22.87 -0.66 -4.86
N ASP A 178 23.06 0.10 -3.78
CA ASP A 178 22.59 -0.29 -2.45
C ASP A 178 21.12 0.12 -2.27
N PRO A 179 20.28 -0.75 -1.67
CA PRO A 179 18.91 -0.37 -1.34
C PRO A 179 18.91 0.83 -0.38
N PRO A 180 17.99 1.80 -0.56
CA PRO A 180 17.91 2.94 0.35
C PRO A 180 17.68 2.48 1.79
N THR A 181 18.49 3.00 2.71
CA THR A 181 18.30 2.75 4.15
C THR A 181 17.19 3.65 4.69
N ILE A 182 15.92 3.27 4.50
CA ILE A 182 14.84 3.92 5.25
C ILE A 182 14.90 3.38 6.69
N PRO A 183 15.02 4.25 7.72
CA PRO A 183 14.92 3.81 9.10
C PRO A 183 13.59 3.08 9.28
N ARG A 184 13.65 1.80 9.67
CA ARG A 184 12.45 1.03 10.02
C ARG A 184 11.83 1.69 11.24
N ASP A 185 10.73 2.41 11.05
CA ASP A 185 9.89 2.81 12.18
C ASP A 185 9.08 1.57 12.57
N ASP A 186 9.71 0.70 13.36
CA ASP A 186 9.08 -0.45 13.96
C ASP A 186 8.05 0.07 15.00
N SER A 187 6.81 0.31 14.54
CA SER A 187 5.63 0.64 15.37
C SER A 187 4.80 -0.58 15.73
#